data_AF-A0AA35W507-F1
#
_entry.id   AF-A0AA35W507-F1
#
_cell.length_a   1.000
_cell.length_b   1.000
_cell.length_c   1.000
_cell.angle_alpha   90.00
_cell.angle_beta   90.00
_cell.angle_gamma   90.00
#
_symmetry.space_group_name_H-M   'P 1'
#
loop_
_entity.id
_entity.type
_entity.pdbx_description
1 polymer ?
#
loop_
_entity_poly.entity_id
_entity_poly.type
_entity_poly.pdbx_seq_one_letter_code
_entity_poly.pdbx_strand_id
1 'polypeptide(L)'
;MFPGGFTPRFGAFAWDSAVVVGVKGTALKDTLGKDLIWDLSGSFGRHHADFFIFNTVNASLGPDTPTYFDPGDYIQTDYNLNFDVAYPLSDMVFLASGLEYRDEGFEIIEGERESHQIGPLAAQGFTAASNGFSGFSPVAAGMWHRYNVAAYLETEIRPIDPLLIALAVRGENFEGFGSTLNYKAAANYKVTETMRLRGSYSTGFRAPTPGQQNTFNITTEYDFEKGDLVNNGTIPSTNAAVGVVTGKEDNSLDPETSNNFTGGFTVDILGVNFTIDFFDIRLKNRLSVSQDFKLNDVQKAQLIEEGVTSAANLEQFRFFINDFSTTTNGVDFVVTAPIPNGTLIAVYNFTNTTVTDHNPATLNDDRIRELEENLPGHRANLTVVQSITDAWGVLGRASYFSGWFDSEDYLQNPDVEGTGEYTGRVIFDLETSYTVGSGLTLTLGGRNILNTYPDENPNAAGSVGNKYGQFSPFGFDGAYWYAKVGYSF
;
A
#
# COMPACT_ATOMS: atom_id res chain seq x y z
N MET A 1 34.45 10.03 -17.82
CA MET A 1 33.38 10.91 -17.30
C MET A 1 33.29 10.82 -15.77
N PHE A 2 33.29 9.61 -15.18
CA PHE A 2 33.27 9.42 -13.72
C PHE A 2 34.43 8.55 -13.21
N PRO A 3 35.56 9.14 -12.75
CA PRO A 3 36.68 8.38 -12.19
C PRO A 3 36.25 7.67 -10.88
N GLY A 4 36.34 6.35 -10.84
CA GLY A 4 35.94 5.54 -9.67
C GLY A 4 34.47 5.08 -9.67
N GLY A 5 33.72 5.32 -10.75
CA GLY A 5 32.30 4.94 -10.86
C GLY A 5 31.34 6.09 -10.52
N PHE A 6 30.05 5.81 -10.61
CA PHE A 6 28.98 6.76 -10.30
C PHE A 6 27.78 6.03 -9.67
N THR A 7 26.93 6.79 -9.00
CA THR A 7 25.64 6.31 -8.48
C THR A 7 24.56 7.25 -9.01
N PRO A 8 23.65 6.77 -9.87
CA PRO A 8 22.55 7.60 -10.36
C PRO A 8 21.73 8.19 -9.21
N ARG A 9 21.27 9.43 -9.40
CA ARG A 9 20.34 10.11 -8.49
C ARG A 9 19.02 10.24 -9.21
N PHE A 10 18.08 9.37 -8.85
CA PHE A 10 16.73 9.33 -9.39
C PHE A 10 15.76 10.04 -8.44
N GLY A 11 14.81 10.78 -9.01
CA GLY A 11 13.76 11.47 -8.27
C GLY A 11 12.60 11.85 -9.18
N ALA A 12 11.60 12.52 -8.61
CA ALA A 12 10.47 13.04 -9.34
C ALA A 12 10.05 14.41 -8.81
N PHE A 13 9.58 15.29 -9.69
CA PHE A 13 8.73 16.41 -9.32
C PHE A 13 7.29 15.91 -9.29
N ALA A 14 6.67 15.93 -8.10
CA ALA A 14 5.31 15.46 -7.91
C ALA A 14 4.36 16.64 -7.71
N TRP A 15 3.30 16.68 -8.51
CA TRP A 15 2.16 17.59 -8.33
C TRP A 15 0.90 16.78 -8.06
N ASP A 16 0.27 17.06 -6.92
CA ASP A 16 -1.01 16.50 -6.55
C ASP A 16 -2.06 17.62 -6.48
N SER A 17 -3.19 17.39 -7.13
CA SER A 17 -4.31 18.33 -7.17
C SER A 17 -5.62 17.58 -7.06
N ALA A 18 -6.51 18.07 -6.19
CA ALA A 18 -7.84 17.53 -6.04
C ALA A 18 -8.86 18.64 -5.83
N VAL A 19 -10.04 18.46 -6.40
CA VAL A 19 -11.20 19.34 -6.22
C VAL A 19 -12.43 18.48 -5.97
N VAL A 20 -13.21 18.85 -4.96
CA VAL A 20 -14.51 18.25 -4.64
C VAL A 20 -15.55 19.35 -4.57
N VAL A 21 -16.66 19.16 -5.28
CA VAL A 21 -17.82 20.05 -5.23
C VAL A 21 -19.06 19.21 -4.99
N GLY A 22 -19.94 19.65 -4.11
CA GLY A 22 -21.17 18.94 -3.82
C GLY A 22 -22.29 19.85 -3.34
N VAL A 23 -23.51 19.32 -3.42
CA VAL A 23 -24.73 19.96 -2.96
C VAL A 23 -25.54 18.92 -2.20
N LYS A 24 -26.03 19.31 -1.02
CA LYS A 24 -26.88 18.47 -0.18
C LYS A 24 -28.15 19.18 0.22
N GLY A 25 -29.19 18.41 0.51
CA GLY A 25 -30.46 18.95 0.94
C GLY A 25 -31.37 17.92 1.58
N THR A 26 -32.58 18.38 1.90
CA THR A 26 -33.69 17.52 2.28
C THR A 26 -34.83 17.65 1.27
N ALA A 27 -35.62 16.60 1.09
CA ALA A 27 -36.74 16.58 0.16
C ALA A 27 -37.89 15.69 0.65
N LEU A 28 -39.03 15.78 -0.04
CA LEU A 28 -40.16 14.85 0.05
C LEU A 28 -40.80 14.66 1.45
N LYS A 29 -40.55 15.57 2.39
CA LYS A 29 -41.12 15.52 3.74
C LYS A 29 -42.64 15.40 3.76
N ASP A 30 -43.33 16.20 2.95
CA ASP A 30 -44.80 16.23 2.91
C ASP A 30 -45.40 14.93 2.34
N THR A 31 -44.64 14.20 1.52
CA THR A 31 -45.06 12.94 0.89
C THR A 31 -44.69 11.72 1.74
N LEU A 32 -43.51 11.74 2.37
CA LEU A 32 -42.93 10.60 3.08
C LEU A 32 -43.13 10.68 4.60
N GLY A 33 -43.52 11.84 5.13
CA GLY A 33 -43.73 12.08 6.56
C GLY A 33 -42.45 12.37 7.35
N LYS A 34 -41.28 12.14 6.77
CA LYS A 34 -39.95 12.47 7.30
C LYS A 34 -39.06 13.04 6.20
N ASP A 35 -38.04 13.78 6.58
CA ASP A 35 -37.09 14.38 5.65
C ASP A 35 -36.24 13.30 4.96
N LEU A 36 -36.29 13.22 3.63
CA LEU A 36 -35.34 12.47 2.80
C LEU A 36 -34.08 13.30 2.65
N ILE A 37 -32.95 12.83 3.14
CA ILE A 37 -31.66 13.51 2.99
C ILE A 37 -31.04 13.05 1.67
N TRP A 38 -30.49 13.97 0.89
CA TRP A 38 -29.76 13.65 -0.34
C TRP A 38 -28.48 14.48 -0.47
N ASP A 39 -27.48 13.91 -1.14
CA ASP A 39 -26.23 14.55 -1.51
C ASP A 39 -25.88 14.21 -2.97
N LEU A 40 -25.42 15.19 -3.72
CA LEU A 40 -24.82 15.02 -5.03
C LEU A 40 -23.42 15.63 -4.98
N SER A 41 -22.40 14.82 -5.19
CA SER A 41 -21.01 15.27 -5.15
C SER A 41 -20.23 14.77 -6.36
N GLY A 42 -19.33 15.61 -6.84
CA GLY A 42 -18.36 15.29 -7.88
C GLY A 42 -16.95 15.59 -7.37
N SER A 43 -16.02 14.70 -7.68
CA SER A 43 -14.60 14.92 -7.42
C SER A 43 -13.75 14.70 -8.66
N PHE A 44 -12.65 15.44 -8.70
CA PHE A 44 -11.57 15.29 -9.66
C PHE A 44 -10.26 15.24 -8.88
N GLY A 45 -9.43 14.26 -9.17
CA GLY A 45 -8.07 14.14 -8.66
C GLY A 45 -7.09 13.95 -9.82
N ARG A 46 -5.91 14.57 -9.72
CA ARG A 46 -4.80 14.34 -10.64
C ARG A 46 -3.48 14.36 -9.88
N HIS A 47 -2.72 13.29 -10.05
CA HIS A 47 -1.35 13.16 -9.58
C HIS A 47 -0.41 13.04 -10.78
N HIS A 48 0.64 13.84 -10.81
CA HIS A 48 1.63 13.85 -11.89
C HIS A 48 3.02 13.76 -11.29
N ALA A 49 3.74 12.70 -11.63
CA ALA A 49 5.14 12.50 -11.32
C ALA A 49 5.96 12.63 -12.60
N ASP A 50 6.71 13.73 -12.70
CA ASP A 50 7.70 13.99 -13.75
C ASP A 50 9.06 13.53 -13.23
N PHE A 51 9.64 12.52 -13.88
CA PHE A 51 10.88 11.90 -13.40
C PHE A 51 12.11 12.67 -13.85
N PHE A 52 13.14 12.67 -13.01
CA PHE A 52 14.47 13.13 -13.42
C PHE A 52 15.54 12.16 -12.91
N ILE A 53 16.63 12.06 -13.66
CA ILE A 53 17.80 11.30 -13.24
C ILE A 53 19.08 12.02 -13.62
N PHE A 54 20.03 12.09 -12.68
CA PHE A 54 21.32 12.73 -12.91
C PHE A 54 22.46 11.94 -12.28
N ASN A 55 23.71 12.34 -12.58
CA ASN A 55 24.91 11.58 -12.20
C ASN A 55 24.86 10.15 -12.77
N THR A 56 24.40 10.04 -14.01
CA THR A 56 24.26 8.80 -14.76
C THR A 56 24.73 9.00 -16.21
N VAL A 57 24.71 7.95 -17.02
CA VAL A 57 25.01 8.02 -18.46
C VAL A 57 24.06 7.12 -19.24
N ASN A 58 23.90 7.40 -20.53
CA ASN A 58 23.60 6.38 -21.52
C ASN A 58 24.92 5.96 -22.18
N ALA A 59 25.51 4.87 -21.70
CA ALA A 59 26.86 4.46 -22.08
C ALA A 59 26.98 4.13 -23.58
N SER A 60 25.88 3.67 -24.20
CA SER A 60 25.84 3.35 -25.63
C SER A 60 26.00 4.58 -26.55
N LEU A 61 25.78 5.80 -26.04
CA LEU A 61 25.99 7.05 -26.79
C LEU A 61 27.46 7.50 -26.82
N GLY A 62 28.32 6.89 -26.00
CA GLY A 62 29.73 7.24 -25.94
C GLY A 62 30.00 8.54 -25.18
N PRO A 63 31.14 9.22 -25.45
CA PRO A 63 31.65 10.29 -24.59
C PRO A 63 30.78 11.56 -24.57
N ASP A 64 29.91 11.75 -25.55
CA ASP A 64 29.02 12.91 -25.66
C ASP A 64 27.66 12.70 -24.97
N THR A 65 27.50 11.59 -24.23
CA THR A 65 26.27 11.26 -23.49
C THR A 65 25.94 12.34 -22.43
N PRO A 66 24.67 12.77 -22.30
CA PRO A 66 24.25 13.62 -21.20
C PRO A 66 24.49 12.95 -19.83
N THR A 67 24.60 13.77 -18.78
CA THR A 67 24.69 13.29 -17.39
C THR A 67 23.44 13.59 -16.55
N TYR A 68 22.44 14.17 -17.18
CA TYR A 68 21.11 14.46 -16.69
C TYR A 68 20.14 14.02 -17.78
N PHE A 69 19.08 13.35 -17.41
CA PHE A 69 18.01 12.92 -18.30
C PHE A 69 16.66 13.19 -17.63
N ASP A 70 15.67 13.45 -18.47
CA ASP A 70 14.25 13.37 -18.13
C ASP A 70 13.70 12.03 -18.67
N PRO A 71 13.44 11.03 -17.80
CA PRO A 71 12.93 9.74 -18.21
C PRO A 71 11.46 9.73 -18.64
N GLY A 72 10.73 10.85 -18.51
CA GLY A 72 9.29 10.96 -18.80
C GLY A 72 8.44 10.90 -17.54
N ASP A 73 7.12 10.73 -17.72
CA ASP A 73 6.15 10.99 -16.66
C ASP A 73 5.19 9.82 -16.42
N TYR A 74 4.71 9.74 -15.18
CA TYR A 74 3.46 9.07 -14.84
C TYR A 74 2.39 10.08 -14.42
N ILE A 75 1.20 9.97 -15.02
CA ILE A 75 0.04 10.77 -14.67
C ILE A 75 -1.12 9.85 -14.32
N GLN A 76 -1.69 10.04 -13.13
CA GLN A 76 -2.94 9.42 -12.72
C GLN A 76 -4.04 10.47 -12.65
N THR A 77 -5.22 10.14 -13.16
CA THR A 77 -6.41 10.99 -13.11
C THR A 77 -7.60 10.20 -12.59
N ASP A 78 -8.40 10.79 -11.72
CA ASP A 78 -9.60 10.17 -11.16
C ASP A 78 -10.78 11.16 -11.26
N TYR A 79 -11.90 10.71 -11.83
CA TYR A 79 -13.19 11.39 -11.78
C TYR A 79 -14.18 10.54 -10.99
N ASN A 80 -14.96 11.16 -10.11
CA ASN A 80 -16.02 10.48 -9.39
C ASN A 80 -17.27 11.36 -9.34
N LEU A 81 -18.44 10.75 -9.50
CA LEU A 81 -19.75 11.35 -9.32
C LEU A 81 -20.59 10.43 -8.43
N ASN A 82 -21.05 10.95 -7.30
CA ASN A 82 -21.87 10.23 -6.33
C ASN A 82 -23.21 10.92 -6.16
N PHE A 83 -24.26 10.13 -6.10
CA PHE A 83 -25.59 10.57 -5.67
C PHE A 83 -26.09 9.66 -4.57
N ASP A 84 -26.24 10.22 -3.37
CA ASP A 84 -26.57 9.48 -2.17
C ASP A 84 -27.89 9.94 -1.58
N VAL A 85 -28.62 9.00 -1.01
CA VAL A 85 -29.92 9.21 -0.38
C VAL A 85 -29.97 8.47 0.95
N ALA A 86 -30.46 9.14 1.98
CA ALA A 86 -30.65 8.59 3.31
C ALA A 86 -32.06 8.90 3.83
N TYR A 87 -32.72 7.89 4.39
CA TYR A 87 -34.10 7.97 4.85
C TYR A 87 -34.33 7.21 6.17
N PRO A 88 -34.64 7.92 7.28
CA PRO A 88 -34.98 7.28 8.55
C PRO A 88 -36.44 6.81 8.55
N LEU A 89 -36.75 5.70 7.86
CA LEU A 89 -38.10 5.13 7.71
C LEU A 89 -38.89 5.07 9.04
N SER A 90 -38.24 4.67 10.13
CA SER A 90 -38.76 4.75 11.50
C SER A 90 -37.60 4.97 12.49
N ASP A 91 -37.89 5.01 13.79
CA ASP A 91 -36.81 5.06 14.80
C ASP A 91 -36.07 3.72 14.92
N MET A 92 -36.64 2.66 14.34
CA MET A 92 -36.08 1.31 14.31
C MET A 92 -35.47 0.95 12.96
N VAL A 93 -35.78 1.67 11.88
CA VAL A 93 -35.34 1.32 10.52
C VAL A 93 -34.80 2.56 9.82
N PHE A 94 -33.54 2.47 9.41
CA PHE A 94 -32.86 3.43 8.56
C PHE A 94 -32.54 2.78 7.22
N LEU A 95 -32.65 3.55 6.15
CA LEU A 95 -32.31 3.16 4.79
C LEU A 95 -31.35 4.18 4.20
N ALA A 96 -30.34 3.71 3.48
CA ALA A 96 -29.54 4.54 2.60
C ALA A 96 -29.25 3.82 1.30
N SER A 97 -29.06 4.58 0.23
CA SER A 97 -28.83 4.07 -1.11
C SER A 97 -28.12 5.14 -1.92
N GLY A 98 -27.36 4.74 -2.93
CA GLY A 98 -26.71 5.68 -3.81
C GLY A 98 -26.29 5.07 -5.13
N LEU A 99 -25.91 5.96 -6.04
CA LEU A 99 -25.35 5.66 -7.34
C LEU A 99 -23.97 6.31 -7.43
N GLU A 100 -23.03 5.60 -8.05
CA GLU A 100 -21.68 6.08 -8.24
C GLU A 100 -21.25 5.84 -9.69
N TYR A 101 -20.57 6.83 -10.25
CA TYR A 101 -19.81 6.71 -11.50
C TYR A 101 -18.38 7.12 -11.23
N ARG A 102 -17.43 6.26 -11.57
CA ARG A 102 -15.99 6.51 -11.46
C ARG A 102 -15.32 6.32 -12.81
N ASP A 103 -14.36 7.17 -13.13
CA ASP A 103 -13.45 7.01 -14.26
C ASP A 103 -12.00 7.20 -13.77
N GLU A 104 -11.17 6.18 -13.97
CA GLU A 104 -9.77 6.16 -13.55
C GLU A 104 -8.89 6.14 -14.80
N GLY A 105 -7.90 7.03 -14.86
CA GLY A 105 -6.95 7.14 -15.95
C GLY A 105 -5.50 7.00 -15.48
N PHE A 106 -4.69 6.32 -16.29
CA PHE A 106 -3.24 6.25 -16.16
C PHE A 106 -2.59 6.59 -17.49
N GLU A 107 -1.58 7.44 -17.46
CA GLU A 107 -0.85 7.90 -18.65
C GLU A 107 0.65 7.84 -18.39
N ILE A 108 1.38 7.35 -19.40
CA ILE A 108 2.83 7.36 -19.48
C ILE A 108 3.23 8.34 -20.58
N ILE A 109 4.01 9.35 -20.23
CA ILE A 109 4.60 10.30 -21.19
C ILE A 109 5.99 9.81 -21.59
N GLU A 110 6.29 9.84 -22.89
CA GLU A 110 7.62 9.51 -23.41
C GLU A 110 8.69 10.44 -22.82
N GLY A 111 9.83 9.86 -22.41
CA GLY A 111 10.97 10.61 -21.91
C GLY A 111 11.83 11.23 -23.00
N GLU A 112 12.87 11.95 -22.59
CA GLU A 112 13.88 12.49 -23.49
C GLU A 112 14.52 11.36 -24.30
N ARG A 113 14.70 11.54 -25.62
CA ARG A 113 15.19 10.51 -26.53
C ARG A 113 16.50 9.86 -26.06
N GLU A 114 17.43 10.67 -25.59
CA GLU A 114 18.75 10.25 -25.11
C GLU A 114 18.67 9.31 -23.91
N SER A 115 17.58 9.37 -23.12
CA SER A 115 17.34 8.54 -21.94
C SER A 115 16.90 7.11 -22.26
N HIS A 116 16.41 6.84 -23.47
CA HIS A 116 15.92 5.52 -23.86
C HIS A 116 16.48 4.99 -25.20
N GLN A 117 17.16 5.83 -25.98
CA GLN A 117 17.69 5.40 -27.27
C GLN A 117 18.87 4.43 -27.14
N ILE A 118 18.97 3.53 -28.12
CA ILE A 118 20.11 2.62 -28.30
C ILE A 118 21.16 3.35 -29.14
N GLY A 119 22.29 3.69 -28.50
CA GLY A 119 23.41 4.37 -29.14
C GLY A 119 24.34 3.44 -29.94
N PRO A 120 25.24 4.01 -30.74
CA PRO A 120 26.09 3.26 -31.66
C PRO A 120 27.07 2.29 -30.97
N LEU A 121 27.41 2.53 -29.70
CA LEU A 121 28.31 1.66 -28.94
C LEU A 121 27.60 0.46 -28.31
N ALA A 122 26.26 0.36 -28.38
CA ALA A 122 25.52 -0.79 -27.86
C ALA A 122 25.99 -2.11 -28.49
N ALA A 123 26.32 -2.11 -29.78
CA ALA A 123 26.86 -3.27 -30.49
C ALA A 123 28.23 -3.74 -29.97
N GLN A 124 28.92 -2.92 -29.16
CA GLN A 124 30.18 -3.25 -28.49
C GLN A 124 29.97 -3.71 -27.04
N GLY A 125 28.72 -3.85 -26.59
CA GLY A 125 28.35 -4.29 -25.24
C GLY A 125 28.16 -3.14 -24.24
N PHE A 126 28.13 -1.88 -24.68
CA PHE A 126 27.79 -0.77 -23.78
C PHE A 126 26.28 -0.75 -23.50
N THR A 127 25.91 -0.55 -22.24
CA THR A 127 24.49 -0.49 -21.83
C THR A 127 23.78 0.67 -22.54
N ALA A 128 22.64 0.38 -23.15
CA ALA A 128 21.74 1.37 -23.72
C ALA A 128 20.83 1.98 -22.66
N ALA A 129 20.21 3.12 -23.00
CA ALA A 129 19.39 3.94 -22.10
C ALA A 129 20.16 4.49 -20.89
N SER A 130 19.54 5.41 -20.13
CA SER A 130 20.13 5.94 -18.90
C SER A 130 20.25 4.85 -17.83
N ASN A 131 21.42 4.74 -17.20
CA ASN A 131 21.62 3.79 -16.10
C ASN A 131 20.84 4.20 -14.85
N GLY A 132 20.37 3.22 -14.08
CA GLY A 132 19.54 3.41 -12.89
C GLY A 132 18.04 3.33 -13.23
N PHE A 133 17.59 4.15 -14.17
CA PHE A 133 16.23 4.14 -14.70
C PHE A 133 16.27 4.51 -16.17
N SER A 134 15.74 3.65 -17.04
CA SER A 134 15.64 3.94 -18.48
C SER A 134 14.44 4.83 -18.75
N GLY A 135 14.58 5.80 -19.66
CA GLY A 135 13.42 6.59 -20.08
C GLY A 135 12.31 5.76 -20.70
N PHE A 136 11.08 6.26 -20.57
CA PHE A 136 9.94 5.71 -21.27
C PHE A 136 10.12 5.96 -22.77
N SER A 137 10.19 4.88 -23.53
CA SER A 137 10.27 4.92 -24.99
C SER A 137 8.86 4.96 -25.60
N PRO A 138 8.70 5.23 -26.92
CA PRO A 138 7.38 5.28 -27.57
C PRO A 138 6.51 4.04 -27.39
N VAL A 139 7.08 2.86 -27.13
CA VAL A 139 6.31 1.62 -26.88
C VAL A 139 5.69 1.58 -25.48
N ALA A 140 6.24 2.34 -24.54
CA ALA A 140 5.75 2.46 -23.17
C ALA A 140 4.72 3.58 -23.02
N ALA A 141 4.83 4.63 -23.85
CA ALA A 141 3.94 5.79 -23.79
C ALA A 141 2.51 5.43 -24.20
N GLY A 142 1.53 5.97 -23.49
CA GLY A 142 0.12 5.69 -23.72
C GLY A 142 -0.79 6.25 -22.64
N MET A 143 -2.09 6.22 -22.91
CA MET A 143 -3.13 6.62 -21.96
C MET A 143 -4.21 5.55 -21.93
N TRP A 144 -4.53 5.09 -20.72
CA TRP A 144 -5.52 4.05 -20.47
C TRP A 144 -6.50 4.55 -19.42
N HIS A 145 -7.79 4.33 -19.66
CA HIS A 145 -8.84 4.68 -18.73
C HIS A 145 -9.78 3.50 -18.52
N ARG A 146 -10.51 3.55 -17.41
CA ARG A 146 -11.53 2.56 -17.06
C ARG A 146 -12.63 3.23 -16.28
N TYR A 147 -13.87 3.06 -16.74
CA TYR A 147 -15.05 3.48 -15.99
C TYR A 147 -15.69 2.34 -15.16
N ASN A 148 -16.36 2.73 -14.09
CA ASN A 148 -17.19 1.89 -13.23
C ASN A 148 -18.51 2.60 -12.94
N VAL A 149 -19.61 1.84 -12.94
CA VAL A 149 -20.92 2.28 -12.44
C VAL A 149 -21.35 1.37 -11.31
N ALA A 150 -21.72 1.96 -10.18
CA ALA A 150 -22.19 1.23 -9.03
C ALA A 150 -23.53 1.74 -8.50
N ALA A 151 -24.26 0.84 -7.86
CA ALA A 151 -25.45 1.15 -7.09
C ALA A 151 -25.42 0.36 -5.79
N TYR A 152 -25.87 0.98 -4.71
CA TYR A 152 -25.90 0.32 -3.40
C TYR A 152 -27.20 0.58 -2.65
N LEU A 153 -27.51 -0.33 -1.74
CA LEU A 153 -28.60 -0.23 -0.79
C LEU A 153 -28.11 -0.77 0.55
N GLU A 154 -28.33 0.00 1.60
CA GLU A 154 -28.04 -0.38 2.97
C GLU A 154 -29.22 -0.09 3.90
N THR A 155 -29.30 -0.87 4.96
CA THR A 155 -30.29 -0.69 6.01
C THR A 155 -29.70 -0.99 7.37
N GLU A 156 -30.06 -0.16 8.34
CA GLU A 156 -29.86 -0.43 9.75
C GLU A 156 -31.21 -0.65 10.42
N ILE A 157 -31.33 -1.74 11.17
CA ILE A 157 -32.58 -2.19 11.78
C ILE A 157 -32.32 -2.46 13.26
N ARG A 158 -33.24 -2.00 14.12
CA ARG A 158 -33.31 -2.32 15.55
C ARG A 158 -34.56 -3.15 15.84
N PRO A 159 -34.54 -4.48 15.64
CA PRO A 159 -35.73 -5.32 15.84
C PRO A 159 -36.20 -5.32 17.29
N ILE A 160 -35.26 -5.13 18.22
CA ILE A 160 -35.47 -4.96 19.67
C ILE A 160 -34.41 -3.98 20.18
N ASP A 161 -34.68 -3.29 21.29
CA ASP A 161 -33.79 -2.27 21.88
C ASP A 161 -32.30 -2.67 21.99
N PRO A 162 -31.93 -3.89 22.44
CA PRO A 162 -30.53 -4.26 22.55
C PRO A 162 -29.86 -4.66 21.23
N LEU A 163 -30.60 -4.90 20.14
CA LEU A 163 -30.05 -5.47 18.91
C LEU A 163 -30.09 -4.46 17.76
N LEU A 164 -28.93 -4.16 17.19
CA LEU A 164 -28.79 -3.46 15.90
C LEU A 164 -28.27 -4.45 14.86
N ILE A 165 -28.92 -4.51 13.71
CA ILE A 165 -28.52 -5.28 12.53
C ILE A 165 -28.27 -4.28 11.40
N ALA A 166 -27.15 -4.42 10.70
CA ALA A 166 -26.86 -3.67 9.49
C ALA A 166 -26.71 -4.64 8.32
N LEU A 167 -27.41 -4.37 7.22
CA LEU A 167 -27.33 -5.14 5.98
C LEU A 167 -27.01 -4.17 4.84
N ALA A 168 -26.08 -4.55 3.96
CA ALA A 168 -25.75 -3.77 2.78
C ALA A 168 -25.51 -4.67 1.58
N VAL A 169 -25.86 -4.17 0.40
CA VAL A 169 -25.56 -4.77 -0.90
C VAL A 169 -25.11 -3.68 -1.86
N ARG A 170 -24.08 -3.99 -2.66
CA ARG A 170 -23.53 -3.09 -3.67
C ARG A 170 -23.25 -3.87 -4.94
N GLY A 171 -23.87 -3.45 -6.04
CA GLY A 171 -23.60 -3.96 -7.38
C GLY A 171 -22.74 -2.98 -8.14
N GLU A 172 -21.72 -3.46 -8.84
CA GLU A 172 -20.84 -2.64 -9.67
C GLU A 172 -20.65 -3.27 -11.04
N ASN A 173 -20.38 -2.46 -12.06
CA ASN A 173 -20.05 -2.90 -13.40
C ASN A 173 -18.84 -2.13 -13.94
N PHE A 174 -17.72 -2.83 -14.05
CA PHE A 174 -16.45 -2.31 -14.53
C PHE A 174 -16.29 -2.57 -16.02
N GLU A 175 -15.79 -1.57 -16.74
CA GLU A 175 -15.20 -1.79 -18.05
C GLU A 175 -14.01 -2.77 -17.93
N GLY A 176 -13.94 -3.75 -18.83
CA GLY A 176 -12.89 -4.78 -18.86
C GLY A 176 -13.06 -5.95 -17.88
N PHE A 177 -13.75 -5.75 -16.74
CA PHE A 177 -13.85 -6.77 -15.67
C PHE A 177 -15.27 -7.27 -15.39
N GLY A 178 -16.28 -6.66 -15.99
CA GLY A 178 -17.67 -7.08 -15.85
C GLY A 178 -18.29 -6.67 -14.52
N SER A 179 -19.32 -7.42 -14.10
CA SER A 179 -20.14 -7.07 -12.94
C SER A 179 -19.78 -7.85 -11.68
N THR A 180 -19.86 -7.19 -10.52
CA THR A 180 -19.67 -7.79 -9.20
C THR A 180 -20.82 -7.42 -8.27
N LEU A 181 -21.11 -8.29 -7.29
CA LEU A 181 -22.11 -8.06 -6.25
C LEU A 181 -21.48 -8.31 -4.89
N ASN A 182 -21.28 -7.23 -4.13
CA ASN A 182 -20.76 -7.29 -2.77
C ASN A 182 -21.87 -7.12 -1.74
N TYR A 183 -21.71 -7.76 -0.59
CA TYR A 183 -22.69 -7.69 0.48
C TYR A 183 -22.03 -7.71 1.86
N LYS A 184 -22.73 -7.15 2.84
CA LYS A 184 -22.33 -7.13 4.24
C LYS A 184 -23.52 -7.38 5.15
N ALA A 185 -23.29 -8.15 6.19
CA ALA A 185 -24.19 -8.31 7.32
C ALA A 185 -23.42 -8.08 8.61
N ALA A 186 -23.93 -7.25 9.50
CA ALA A 186 -23.34 -6.97 10.79
C ALA A 186 -24.39 -6.94 11.89
N ALA A 187 -23.99 -7.26 13.10
CA ALA A 187 -24.84 -7.19 14.28
C ALA A 187 -24.08 -6.59 15.46
N ASN A 188 -24.79 -5.79 16.27
CA ASN A 188 -24.33 -5.29 17.57
C ASN A 188 -25.42 -5.58 18.60
N TYR A 189 -25.10 -6.40 19.59
CA TYR A 189 -26.03 -6.82 20.63
C TYR A 189 -25.57 -6.33 22.00
N LYS A 190 -26.36 -5.47 22.62
CA LYS A 190 -26.20 -4.99 23.99
C LYS A 190 -26.64 -6.09 24.96
N VAL A 191 -25.68 -6.79 25.56
CA VAL A 191 -25.94 -7.88 26.53
C VAL A 191 -26.35 -7.29 27.88
N THR A 192 -25.63 -6.25 28.31
CA THR A 192 -25.90 -5.46 29.52
C THR A 192 -25.64 -3.98 29.22
N GLU A 193 -25.86 -3.07 30.17
CA GLU A 193 -25.49 -1.66 29.99
C GLU A 193 -23.98 -1.44 29.83
N THR A 194 -23.14 -2.40 30.25
CA THR A 194 -21.69 -2.32 30.16
C THR A 194 -21.06 -3.27 29.15
N MET A 195 -21.80 -4.25 28.62
CA MET A 195 -21.26 -5.28 27.72
C MET A 195 -22.01 -5.32 26.39
N ARG A 196 -21.24 -5.37 25.29
CA ARG A 196 -21.77 -5.53 23.93
C ARG A 196 -21.01 -6.61 23.18
N LEU A 197 -21.74 -7.42 22.42
CA LEU A 197 -21.21 -8.32 21.41
C LEU A 197 -21.35 -7.67 20.04
N ARG A 198 -20.37 -7.86 19.17
CA ARG A 198 -20.41 -7.38 17.78
C ARG A 198 -19.85 -8.42 16.84
N GLY A 199 -20.34 -8.42 15.60
CA GLY A 199 -19.76 -9.24 14.55
C GLY A 199 -20.21 -8.78 13.19
N SER A 200 -19.42 -9.10 12.18
CA SER A 200 -19.76 -8.83 10.79
C SER A 200 -19.18 -9.86 9.84
N TYR A 201 -19.88 -10.04 8.72
CA TYR A 201 -19.41 -10.76 7.56
C TYR A 201 -19.59 -9.86 6.34
N SER A 202 -18.57 -9.76 5.49
CA SER A 202 -18.63 -8.97 4.27
C SER A 202 -17.81 -9.58 3.15
N THR A 203 -18.19 -9.27 1.92
CA THR A 203 -17.38 -9.54 0.73
C THR A 203 -16.74 -8.25 0.22
N GLY A 204 -15.61 -8.39 -0.47
CA GLY A 204 -14.91 -7.29 -1.12
C GLY A 204 -14.45 -7.68 -2.52
N PHE A 205 -14.17 -6.65 -3.31
CA PHE A 205 -13.71 -6.76 -4.69
C PHE A 205 -12.75 -5.60 -4.96
N ARG A 206 -11.66 -5.88 -5.69
CA ARG A 206 -10.73 -4.86 -6.16
C ARG A 206 -10.29 -5.20 -7.58
N ALA A 207 -10.71 -4.41 -8.55
CA ALA A 207 -10.21 -4.53 -9.91
C ALA A 207 -8.80 -3.92 -10.03
N PRO A 208 -7.87 -4.55 -10.79
CA PRO A 208 -6.54 -4.00 -11.07
C PRO A 208 -6.62 -2.59 -11.64
N THR A 209 -5.86 -1.65 -11.12
CA THR A 209 -5.86 -0.26 -11.66
C THR A 209 -5.34 -0.22 -13.10
N PRO A 210 -5.72 0.79 -13.91
CA PRO A 210 -5.11 1.01 -15.22
C PRO A 210 -3.57 1.09 -15.17
N GLY A 211 -3.03 1.66 -14.08
CA GLY A 211 -1.61 1.65 -13.79
C GLY A 211 -1.04 0.24 -13.63
N GLN A 212 -1.64 -0.61 -12.80
CA GLN A 212 -1.19 -2.00 -12.63
C GLN A 212 -1.28 -2.81 -13.94
N GLN A 213 -2.27 -2.53 -14.79
CA GLN A 213 -2.41 -3.21 -16.09
C GLN A 213 -1.34 -2.79 -17.10
N ASN A 214 -0.92 -1.52 -17.08
CA ASN A 214 -0.11 -0.91 -18.13
C ASN A 214 1.25 -0.38 -17.65
N THR A 215 1.67 -0.72 -16.43
CA THR A 215 2.98 -0.31 -15.89
C THR A 215 4.08 -0.81 -16.83
N PHE A 216 4.92 0.12 -17.26
CA PHE A 216 6.12 -0.19 -18.02
C PHE A 216 7.28 0.61 -17.46
N ASN A 217 8.30 -0.05 -16.89
CA ASN A 217 9.56 0.58 -16.50
C ASN A 217 10.72 -0.38 -16.64
N ILE A 218 11.93 0.16 -16.80
CA ILE A 218 13.18 -0.62 -16.79
C ILE A 218 14.13 0.04 -15.80
N THR A 219 14.47 -0.68 -14.75
CA THR A 219 15.37 -0.26 -13.67
C THR A 219 16.69 -1.02 -13.76
N THR A 220 17.78 -0.40 -13.32
CA THR A 220 19.05 -1.11 -13.13
C THR A 220 19.10 -1.63 -11.70
N GLU A 221 19.20 -2.94 -11.53
CA GLU A 221 19.22 -3.65 -10.25
C GLU A 221 20.49 -4.52 -10.15
N TYR A 222 20.87 -4.93 -8.94
CA TYR A 222 22.01 -5.82 -8.72
C TYR A 222 21.55 -7.27 -8.78
N ASP A 223 22.06 -8.06 -9.74
CA ASP A 223 21.80 -9.50 -9.81
C ASP A 223 22.81 -10.22 -8.91
N PHE A 224 22.33 -10.81 -7.82
CA PHE A 224 23.16 -11.52 -6.85
C PHE A 224 23.77 -12.82 -7.39
N GLU A 225 23.13 -13.49 -8.34
CA GLU A 225 23.66 -14.70 -8.98
C GLU A 225 24.83 -14.36 -9.92
N LYS A 226 24.71 -13.22 -10.62
CA LYS A 226 25.72 -12.74 -11.58
C LYS A 226 26.83 -11.92 -10.91
N GLY A 227 26.54 -11.29 -9.77
CA GLY A 227 27.42 -10.35 -9.10
C GLY A 227 27.66 -9.07 -9.90
N ASP A 228 26.67 -8.62 -10.66
CA ASP A 228 26.76 -7.46 -11.55
C ASP A 228 25.42 -6.71 -11.67
N LEU A 229 25.46 -5.48 -12.16
CA LEU A 229 24.26 -4.69 -12.43
C LEU A 229 23.60 -5.15 -13.73
N VAL A 230 22.28 -5.37 -13.67
CA VAL A 230 21.46 -5.79 -14.80
C VAL A 230 20.23 -4.90 -14.94
N ASN A 231 19.65 -4.85 -16.13
CA ASN A 231 18.37 -4.18 -16.33
C ASN A 231 17.22 -5.16 -16.06
N ASN A 232 16.33 -4.78 -15.14
CA ASN A 232 15.10 -5.47 -14.82
C ASN A 232 13.90 -4.66 -15.33
N GLY A 233 13.01 -5.29 -16.09
CA GLY A 233 11.81 -4.65 -16.61
C GLY A 233 10.57 -5.02 -15.82
N THR A 234 9.74 -4.05 -15.46
CA THR A 234 8.35 -4.32 -15.09
C THR A 234 7.48 -3.96 -16.27
N ILE A 235 6.85 -4.95 -16.90
CA ILE A 235 6.09 -4.77 -18.15
C ILE A 235 4.61 -5.13 -17.98
N PRO A 236 3.71 -4.63 -18.86
CA PRO A 236 2.31 -5.01 -18.86
C PRO A 236 2.14 -6.52 -18.99
N SER A 237 1.21 -7.09 -18.25
CA SER A 237 0.97 -8.55 -18.28
C SER A 237 0.53 -9.04 -19.67
N THR A 238 -0.06 -8.16 -20.48
CA THR A 238 -0.49 -8.44 -21.86
C THR A 238 0.63 -8.34 -22.90
N ASN A 239 1.86 -8.04 -22.50
CA ASN A 239 2.99 -7.99 -23.43
C ASN A 239 3.34 -9.40 -23.95
N ALA A 240 3.71 -9.53 -25.23
CA ALA A 240 4.06 -10.81 -25.85
C ALA A 240 5.18 -11.57 -25.10
N ALA A 241 6.13 -10.86 -24.50
CA ALA A 241 7.21 -11.45 -23.70
C ALA A 241 6.70 -12.26 -22.51
N VAL A 242 5.55 -11.87 -21.96
CA VAL A 242 4.91 -12.59 -20.85
C VAL A 242 4.40 -13.95 -21.33
N GLY A 243 3.72 -14.01 -22.47
CA GLY A 243 3.22 -15.28 -23.03
C GLY A 243 4.33 -16.29 -23.34
N VAL A 244 5.52 -15.80 -23.69
CA VAL A 244 6.71 -16.62 -23.94
C VAL A 244 7.20 -17.34 -22.68
N VAL A 245 7.05 -16.75 -21.49
CA VAL A 245 7.52 -17.34 -20.22
C VAL A 245 6.40 -18.04 -19.44
N THR A 246 5.15 -17.59 -19.57
CA THR A 246 4.00 -18.24 -18.91
C THR A 246 3.41 -19.38 -19.72
N GLY A 247 3.67 -19.41 -21.03
CA GLY A 247 3.05 -20.35 -21.97
C GLY A 247 1.56 -20.09 -22.21
N LYS A 248 1.02 -18.95 -21.75
CA LYS A 248 -0.38 -18.57 -21.93
C LYS A 248 -0.51 -17.52 -23.02
N GLU A 249 -1.53 -17.68 -23.87
CA GLU A 249 -1.89 -16.67 -24.88
C GLU A 249 -2.54 -15.43 -24.25
N ASP A 250 -3.27 -15.60 -23.14
CA ASP A 250 -3.88 -14.51 -22.38
C ASP A 250 -3.35 -14.46 -20.95
N ASN A 251 -2.80 -13.31 -20.60
CA ASN A 251 -2.26 -12.99 -19.28
C ASN A 251 -2.91 -11.70 -18.73
N SER A 252 -4.12 -11.36 -19.18
CA SER A 252 -4.89 -10.26 -18.60
C SER A 252 -5.07 -10.47 -17.10
N LEU A 253 -5.00 -9.38 -16.34
CA LEU A 253 -5.23 -9.41 -14.90
C LEU A 253 -6.70 -9.71 -14.59
N ASP A 254 -6.94 -10.34 -13.45
CA ASP A 254 -8.25 -10.59 -12.87
C ASP A 254 -8.48 -9.70 -11.63
N PRO A 255 -9.74 -9.49 -11.19
CA PRO A 255 -10.02 -8.84 -9.92
C PRO A 255 -9.64 -9.67 -8.69
N GLU A 256 -9.15 -8.99 -7.66
CA GLU A 256 -9.01 -9.58 -6.32
C GLU A 256 -10.38 -9.63 -5.65
N THR A 257 -10.66 -10.71 -4.92
CA THR A 257 -11.90 -10.83 -4.12
C THR A 257 -11.58 -11.17 -2.67
N SER A 258 -12.44 -10.74 -1.74
CA SER A 258 -12.24 -11.02 -0.32
C SER A 258 -13.51 -11.50 0.39
N ASN A 259 -13.34 -12.35 1.40
CA ASN A 259 -14.33 -12.63 2.43
C ASN A 259 -13.75 -12.23 3.78
N ASN A 260 -14.45 -11.34 4.48
CA ASN A 260 -14.02 -10.80 5.77
C ASN A 260 -15.02 -11.18 6.84
N PHE A 261 -14.54 -11.84 7.89
CA PHE A 261 -15.31 -12.10 9.09
C PHE A 261 -14.66 -11.38 10.28
N THR A 262 -15.48 -10.73 11.11
CA THR A 262 -15.05 -10.18 12.38
C THR A 262 -16.04 -10.54 13.48
N GLY A 263 -15.54 -10.75 14.68
CA GLY A 263 -16.35 -11.04 15.86
C GLY A 263 -15.64 -10.58 17.11
N GLY A 264 -16.34 -9.92 18.02
CA GLY A 264 -15.71 -9.37 19.20
C GLY A 264 -16.69 -8.91 20.26
N PHE A 265 -16.14 -8.47 21.37
CA PHE A 265 -16.93 -7.88 22.44
C PHE A 265 -16.19 -6.73 23.11
N THR A 266 -16.97 -5.86 23.72
CA THR A 266 -16.48 -4.83 24.63
C THR A 266 -17.20 -4.94 25.95
N VAL A 267 -16.48 -4.70 27.04
CA VAL A 267 -17.05 -4.66 28.38
C VAL A 267 -16.41 -3.54 29.20
N ASP A 268 -17.24 -2.75 29.87
CA ASP A 268 -16.81 -1.84 30.93
C ASP A 268 -16.97 -2.51 32.30
N ILE A 269 -15.88 -2.53 33.07
CA ILE A 269 -15.87 -3.03 34.44
C ILE A 269 -15.23 -1.97 35.32
N LEU A 270 -16.06 -1.30 36.14
CA LEU A 270 -15.61 -0.27 37.08
C LEU A 270 -14.85 0.88 36.38
N GLY A 271 -15.27 1.25 35.16
CA GLY A 271 -14.63 2.29 34.35
C GLY A 271 -13.40 1.83 33.57
N VAL A 272 -13.02 0.56 33.65
CA VAL A 272 -12.00 -0.04 32.77
C VAL A 272 -12.69 -0.65 31.57
N ASN A 273 -12.37 -0.14 30.37
CA ASN A 273 -12.88 -0.67 29.11
C ASN A 273 -11.95 -1.76 28.58
N PHE A 274 -12.51 -2.94 28.33
CA PHE A 274 -11.86 -4.04 27.65
C PHE A 274 -12.52 -4.26 26.30
N THR A 275 -11.73 -4.52 25.27
CA THR A 275 -12.21 -4.88 23.93
C THR A 275 -11.36 -6.03 23.40
N ILE A 276 -12.02 -7.08 22.90
CA ILE A 276 -11.38 -8.18 22.18
C ILE A 276 -12.10 -8.33 20.83
N ASP A 277 -11.36 -8.30 19.74
CA ASP A 277 -11.87 -8.57 18.40
C ASP A 277 -11.02 -9.64 17.72
N PHE A 278 -11.69 -10.59 17.08
CA PHE A 278 -11.11 -11.56 16.17
C PHE A 278 -11.44 -11.17 14.74
N PHE A 279 -10.50 -11.39 13.83
CA PHE A 279 -10.71 -11.22 12.40
C PHE A 279 -10.17 -12.42 11.60
N ASP A 280 -10.86 -12.75 10.51
CA ASP A 280 -10.45 -13.72 9.49
C ASP A 280 -10.74 -13.11 8.11
N ILE A 281 -9.68 -12.85 7.35
CA ILE A 281 -9.70 -12.20 6.05
C ILE A 281 -9.14 -13.18 5.03
N ARG A 282 -9.96 -13.57 4.07
CA ARG A 282 -9.55 -14.48 2.98
C ARG A 282 -9.56 -13.73 1.68
N LEU A 283 -8.41 -13.63 1.04
CA LEU A 283 -8.19 -12.94 -0.22
C LEU A 283 -7.86 -13.96 -1.31
N LYS A 284 -8.52 -13.84 -2.45
CA LYS A 284 -8.30 -14.67 -3.63
C LYS A 284 -7.86 -13.83 -4.82
N ASN A 285 -7.16 -14.48 -5.75
CA ASN A 285 -6.63 -13.89 -6.97
C ASN A 285 -5.79 -12.65 -6.67
N ARG A 286 -4.94 -12.71 -5.65
CA ARG A 286 -4.17 -11.55 -5.21
C ARG A 286 -3.23 -11.05 -6.29
N LEU A 287 -3.14 -9.74 -6.41
CA LEU A 287 -2.24 -9.03 -7.32
C LEU A 287 -0.88 -8.84 -6.67
N SER A 288 0.17 -9.35 -7.33
CA SER A 288 1.57 -9.02 -7.03
C SER A 288 2.34 -8.89 -8.33
N VAL A 289 3.56 -8.36 -8.25
CA VAL A 289 4.55 -8.63 -9.28
C VAL A 289 4.98 -10.10 -9.20
N SER A 290 5.23 -10.72 -10.35
CA SER A 290 5.80 -12.06 -10.46
C SER A 290 7.25 -12.10 -9.98
N GLN A 291 7.81 -13.31 -9.87
CA GLN A 291 9.27 -13.48 -9.90
C GLN A 291 9.88 -12.91 -11.19
N ASP A 292 11.20 -12.71 -11.17
CA ASP A 292 11.95 -12.28 -12.34
C ASP A 292 12.14 -13.46 -13.33
N PHE A 293 11.86 -13.20 -14.60
CA PHE A 293 12.05 -14.14 -15.69
C PHE A 293 13.19 -13.70 -16.59
N LYS A 294 14.13 -14.62 -16.87
CA LYS A 294 15.24 -14.40 -17.80
C LYS A 294 14.86 -14.88 -19.21
N LEU A 295 15.08 -14.05 -20.23
CA LEU A 295 14.88 -14.42 -21.63
C LEU A 295 16.15 -15.06 -22.21
N ASN A 296 16.02 -16.19 -22.90
CA ASN A 296 17.13 -16.74 -23.68
C ASN A 296 17.29 -16.03 -25.04
N ASP A 297 18.42 -16.22 -25.71
CA ASP A 297 18.74 -15.53 -26.98
C ASP A 297 17.70 -15.75 -28.08
N VAL A 298 17.05 -16.92 -28.13
CA VAL A 298 15.99 -17.23 -29.09
C VAL A 298 14.74 -16.40 -28.79
N GLN A 299 14.35 -16.32 -27.53
CA GLN A 299 13.20 -15.53 -27.08
C GLN A 299 13.46 -14.03 -27.27
N LYS A 300 14.68 -13.55 -26.99
CA LYS A 300 15.08 -12.17 -27.28
C LYS A 300 14.98 -11.86 -28.77
N ALA A 301 15.52 -12.73 -29.63
CA ALA A 301 15.44 -12.55 -31.08
C ALA A 301 14.00 -12.53 -31.61
N GLN A 302 13.14 -13.42 -31.10
CA GLN A 302 11.72 -13.45 -31.43
C GLN A 302 11.03 -12.14 -31.04
N LEU A 303 11.23 -11.66 -29.81
CA LEU A 303 10.62 -10.42 -29.33
C LEU A 303 11.09 -9.19 -30.11
N ILE A 304 12.37 -9.17 -30.51
CA ILE A 304 12.92 -8.11 -31.37
C ILE A 304 12.25 -8.13 -32.75
N GLU A 305 12.05 -9.32 -33.35
CA GLU A 305 11.34 -9.49 -34.63
C GLU A 305 9.87 -9.04 -34.54
N GLU A 306 9.24 -9.27 -33.39
CA GLU A 306 7.88 -8.82 -33.06
C GLU A 306 7.81 -7.31 -32.70
N GLY A 307 8.95 -6.60 -32.73
CA GLY A 307 9.04 -5.14 -32.55
C GLY A 307 9.43 -4.67 -31.14
N VAL A 308 9.63 -5.59 -30.19
CA VAL A 308 10.06 -5.30 -28.81
C VAL A 308 11.60 -5.19 -28.76
N THR A 309 12.12 -4.14 -29.40
CA THR A 309 13.57 -3.92 -29.56
C THR A 309 14.33 -3.75 -28.23
N SER A 310 13.65 -3.37 -27.15
CA SER A 310 14.20 -3.31 -25.79
C SER A 310 14.61 -4.67 -25.22
N ALA A 311 14.04 -5.78 -25.73
CA ALA A 311 14.38 -7.14 -25.29
C ALA A 311 15.87 -7.49 -25.50
N ALA A 312 16.57 -6.80 -26.41
CA ALA A 312 18.00 -6.97 -26.65
C ALA A 312 18.87 -6.64 -25.41
N ASN A 313 18.40 -5.73 -24.55
CA ASN A 313 19.15 -5.21 -23.40
C ASN A 313 18.49 -5.52 -22.05
N LEU A 314 17.42 -6.34 -22.07
CA LEU A 314 16.70 -6.78 -20.90
C LEU A 314 17.33 -8.10 -20.43
N GLU A 315 17.85 -8.13 -19.21
CA GLU A 315 18.37 -9.39 -18.65
C GLU A 315 17.23 -10.21 -18.07
N GLN A 316 16.36 -9.53 -17.32
CA GLN A 316 15.20 -10.12 -16.68
C GLN A 316 14.01 -9.17 -16.67
N PHE A 317 12.83 -9.74 -16.48
CA PHE A 317 11.60 -8.96 -16.36
C PHE A 317 10.58 -9.63 -15.44
N ARG A 318 9.71 -8.82 -14.90
CA ARG A 318 8.54 -9.18 -14.11
C ARG A 318 7.31 -8.46 -14.63
N PHE A 319 6.14 -8.91 -14.20
CA PHE A 319 4.87 -8.33 -14.58
C PHE A 319 3.87 -8.53 -13.45
N PHE A 320 2.82 -7.70 -13.41
CA PHE A 320 1.71 -7.94 -12.48
C PHE A 320 0.97 -9.22 -12.85
N ILE A 321 0.54 -9.98 -11.85
CA ILE A 321 -0.20 -11.23 -12.02
C ILE A 321 -1.15 -11.50 -10.85
N ASN A 322 -2.23 -12.23 -11.13
CA ASN A 322 -3.16 -12.80 -10.16
C ASN A 322 -2.96 -14.31 -10.02
N ASP A 323 -2.10 -14.75 -9.12
CA ASP A 323 -1.68 -16.17 -9.07
C ASP A 323 -1.59 -16.78 -7.67
N PHE A 324 -2.02 -16.05 -6.64
CA PHE A 324 -2.01 -16.56 -5.26
C PHE A 324 -3.21 -16.10 -4.44
N SER A 325 -3.44 -16.78 -3.32
CA SER A 325 -4.48 -16.47 -2.34
C SER A 325 -3.86 -16.44 -0.94
N THR A 326 -4.37 -15.58 -0.07
CA THR A 326 -3.91 -15.50 1.33
C THR A 326 -5.06 -15.54 2.32
N THR A 327 -4.81 -16.09 3.49
CA THR A 327 -5.65 -15.90 4.67
C THR A 327 -4.87 -15.12 5.72
N THR A 328 -5.43 -14.00 6.17
CA THR A 328 -4.90 -13.18 7.27
C THR A 328 -5.90 -13.21 8.42
N ASN A 329 -5.49 -13.73 9.57
CA ASN A 329 -6.34 -13.81 10.76
C ASN A 329 -5.60 -13.38 12.01
N GLY A 330 -6.33 -13.05 13.06
CA GLY A 330 -5.72 -12.48 14.23
C GLY A 330 -6.69 -12.05 15.31
N VAL A 331 -6.12 -11.46 16.35
CA VAL A 331 -6.84 -10.95 17.52
C VAL A 331 -6.28 -9.60 17.93
N ASP A 332 -7.18 -8.65 18.14
CA ASP A 332 -6.92 -7.38 18.78
C ASP A 332 -7.44 -7.39 20.22
N PHE A 333 -6.61 -6.89 21.14
CA PHE A 333 -6.95 -6.68 22.53
C PHE A 333 -6.64 -5.26 22.94
N VAL A 334 -7.62 -4.55 23.47
CA VAL A 334 -7.48 -3.16 23.95
C VAL A 334 -8.00 -3.06 25.37
N VAL A 335 -7.19 -2.43 26.23
CA VAL A 335 -7.57 -2.02 27.58
C VAL A 335 -7.37 -0.54 27.71
N THR A 336 -8.43 0.17 28.10
CA THR A 336 -8.35 1.57 28.53
C THR A 336 -8.77 1.65 29.98
N ALA A 337 -7.84 2.05 30.86
CA ALA A 337 -8.06 2.10 32.30
C ALA A 337 -7.79 3.52 32.82
N PRO A 338 -8.73 4.12 33.58
CA PRO A 338 -8.43 5.34 34.31
C PRO A 338 -7.37 5.05 35.38
N ILE A 339 -6.42 5.96 35.53
CA ILE A 339 -5.45 5.98 36.62
C ILE A 339 -5.54 7.34 37.31
N PRO A 340 -5.02 7.49 38.55
CA PRO A 340 -5.03 8.79 39.22
C PRO A 340 -4.40 9.89 38.35
N ASN A 341 -5.19 10.93 38.05
CA ASN A 341 -4.81 12.05 37.17
C ASN A 341 -4.34 11.63 35.78
N GLY A 342 -4.87 10.54 35.21
CA GLY A 342 -4.42 10.07 33.92
C GLY A 342 -5.20 8.91 33.33
N THR A 343 -4.65 8.32 32.29
CA THR A 343 -5.20 7.13 31.62
C THR A 343 -4.06 6.22 31.18
N LEU A 344 -4.26 4.93 31.36
CA LEU A 344 -3.43 3.86 30.82
C LEU A 344 -4.17 3.22 29.64
N ILE A 345 -3.48 3.07 28.53
CA ILE A 345 -3.99 2.42 27.31
C ILE A 345 -3.02 1.31 26.95
N ALA A 346 -3.48 0.06 26.99
CA ALA A 346 -2.73 -1.10 26.53
C ALA A 346 -3.41 -1.66 25.27
N VAL A 347 -2.64 -1.86 24.21
CA VAL A 347 -3.08 -2.44 22.94
C VAL A 347 -2.17 -3.62 22.63
N TYR A 348 -2.75 -4.73 22.20
CA TYR A 348 -2.03 -5.89 21.70
C TYR A 348 -2.72 -6.39 20.43
N ASN A 349 -1.94 -6.67 19.41
CA ASN A 349 -2.38 -7.26 18.16
C ASN A 349 -1.54 -8.51 17.90
N PHE A 350 -2.23 -9.60 17.55
CA PHE A 350 -1.63 -10.76 16.91
C PHE A 350 -2.21 -10.87 15.50
N THR A 351 -1.37 -10.95 14.50
CA THR A 351 -1.75 -11.12 13.09
C THR A 351 -0.91 -12.22 12.47
N ASN A 352 -1.55 -13.16 11.79
CA ASN A 352 -0.90 -14.23 11.03
C ASN A 352 -1.42 -14.21 9.60
N THR A 353 -0.52 -14.18 8.63
CA THR A 353 -0.84 -14.28 7.20
C THR A 353 -0.27 -15.57 6.65
N THR A 354 -1.04 -16.28 5.83
CA THR A 354 -0.62 -17.52 5.18
C THR A 354 -1.03 -17.51 3.72
N VAL A 355 -0.12 -17.87 2.82
CA VAL A 355 -0.38 -18.14 1.41
C VAL A 355 -1.05 -19.51 1.31
N THR A 356 -2.32 -19.53 0.94
CA THR A 356 -3.14 -20.75 0.96
C THR A 356 -3.20 -21.47 -0.37
N ASP A 357 -2.88 -20.77 -1.46
CA ASP A 357 -2.86 -21.27 -2.83
C ASP A 357 -1.94 -20.37 -3.65
N HIS A 358 -1.11 -20.94 -4.53
CA HIS A 358 -0.20 -20.18 -5.39
C HIS A 358 0.23 -20.98 -6.61
N ASN A 359 0.72 -20.28 -7.64
CA ASN A 359 1.41 -20.89 -8.77
C ASN A 359 2.94 -20.84 -8.57
N PRO A 360 3.62 -21.99 -8.40
CA PRO A 360 5.06 -22.03 -8.17
C PRO A 360 5.89 -21.58 -9.38
N ALA A 361 5.28 -21.49 -10.57
CA ALA A 361 5.95 -20.97 -11.77
C ALA A 361 6.07 -19.44 -11.77
N THR A 362 5.37 -18.73 -10.88
CA THR A 362 5.29 -17.27 -10.86
C THR A 362 5.56 -16.69 -9.47
N LEU A 363 5.41 -17.49 -8.41
CA LEU A 363 5.72 -17.15 -7.02
C LEU A 363 6.72 -18.16 -6.44
N ASN A 364 7.87 -17.70 -5.96
CA ASN A 364 8.91 -18.54 -5.36
C ASN A 364 8.79 -18.62 -3.82
N ASP A 365 9.55 -19.55 -3.21
CA ASP A 365 9.49 -19.82 -1.76
C ASP A 365 9.90 -18.59 -0.91
N ASP A 366 10.90 -17.83 -1.36
CA ASP A 366 11.35 -16.62 -0.66
C ASP A 366 10.25 -15.55 -0.62
N ARG A 367 9.52 -15.38 -1.72
CA ARG A 367 8.39 -14.46 -1.80
C ARG A 367 7.21 -14.93 -0.98
N ILE A 368 6.93 -16.23 -0.94
CA ILE A 368 5.91 -16.79 -0.04
C ILE A 368 6.25 -16.45 1.40
N ARG A 369 7.50 -16.70 1.81
CA ARG A 369 7.97 -16.41 3.15
C ARG A 369 7.88 -14.92 3.48
N GLU A 370 8.28 -14.04 2.56
CA GLU A 370 8.12 -12.60 2.72
C GLU A 370 6.64 -12.21 2.91
N LEU A 371 5.71 -12.75 2.13
CA LEU A 371 4.28 -12.47 2.28
C LEU A 371 3.70 -12.89 3.64
N GLU A 372 4.29 -13.91 4.27
CA GLU A 372 3.86 -14.45 5.57
C GLU A 372 4.57 -13.80 6.76
N GLU A 373 5.85 -13.47 6.63
CA GLU A 373 6.75 -13.14 7.74
C GLU A 373 7.36 -11.72 7.67
N ASN A 374 7.14 -10.95 6.60
CA ASN A 374 7.72 -9.60 6.46
C ASN A 374 7.22 -8.57 7.49
N LEU A 375 6.05 -8.83 8.07
CA LEU A 375 5.48 -7.99 9.11
C LEU A 375 5.50 -8.71 10.47
N PRO A 376 5.75 -7.98 11.58
CA PRO A 376 5.70 -8.58 12.91
C PRO A 376 4.33 -9.19 13.21
N GLY A 377 4.32 -10.50 13.48
CA GLY A 377 3.10 -11.20 13.87
C GLY A 377 2.53 -10.76 15.23
N HIS A 378 3.36 -10.19 16.10
CA HIS A 378 2.92 -9.61 17.37
C HIS A 378 3.32 -8.13 17.47
N ARG A 379 2.35 -7.30 17.86
CA ARG A 379 2.57 -5.89 18.18
C ARG A 379 1.88 -5.53 19.48
N ALA A 380 2.55 -4.74 20.32
CA ALA A 380 1.93 -4.23 21.54
C ALA A 380 2.26 -2.76 21.76
N ASN A 381 1.37 -2.04 22.42
CA ASN A 381 1.56 -0.67 22.82
C ASN A 381 1.07 -0.46 24.24
N LEU A 382 1.89 0.15 25.09
CA LEU A 382 1.49 0.61 26.41
C LEU A 382 1.71 2.12 26.46
N THR A 383 0.63 2.88 26.52
CA THR A 383 0.66 4.33 26.65
C THR A 383 0.13 4.74 28.02
N VAL A 384 0.84 5.63 28.70
CA VAL A 384 0.40 6.29 29.92
C VAL A 384 0.37 7.78 29.65
N VAL A 385 -0.79 8.39 29.84
CA VAL A 385 -0.97 9.85 29.80
C VAL A 385 -1.30 10.32 31.20
N GLN A 386 -0.52 11.25 31.72
CA GLN A 386 -0.65 11.72 33.09
C GLN A 386 -0.60 13.25 33.14
N SER A 387 -1.60 13.84 33.79
CA SER A 387 -1.59 15.24 34.19
C SER A 387 -0.88 15.33 35.53
N ILE A 388 0.28 15.99 35.54
CA ILE A 388 1.02 16.23 36.78
C ILE A 388 0.43 17.44 37.52
N THR A 389 0.01 18.45 36.77
CA THR A 389 -0.78 19.59 37.23
C THR A 389 -1.78 19.98 36.13
N ASP A 390 -2.68 20.93 36.39
CA ASP A 390 -3.58 21.48 35.37
C ASP A 390 -2.85 22.10 34.16
N ALA A 391 -1.60 22.53 34.37
CA ALA A 391 -0.76 23.14 33.35
C ALA A 391 0.28 22.18 32.76
N TRP A 392 0.52 20.99 33.34
CA TRP A 392 1.63 20.12 32.97
C TRP A 392 1.18 18.68 32.71
N GLY A 393 1.37 18.22 31.48
CA GLY A 393 1.12 16.84 31.05
C GLY A 393 2.39 16.08 30.67
N VAL A 394 2.35 14.77 30.84
CA VAL A 394 3.37 13.83 30.40
C VAL A 394 2.70 12.64 29.71
N LEU A 395 3.27 12.21 28.59
CA LEU A 395 2.94 10.97 27.90
C LEU A 395 4.19 10.11 27.84
N GLY A 396 4.09 8.88 28.34
CA GLY A 396 5.09 7.82 28.12
C GLY A 396 4.48 6.70 27.29
N ARG A 397 5.25 6.16 26.33
CA ARG A 397 4.81 5.04 25.51
C ARG A 397 5.92 4.00 25.34
N ALA A 398 5.55 2.73 25.44
CA ALA A 398 6.37 1.61 25.02
C ALA A 398 5.66 0.87 23.88
N SER A 399 6.35 0.68 22.75
CA SER A 399 5.83 0.01 21.55
C SER A 399 6.67 -1.23 21.27
N TYR A 400 6.08 -2.42 21.34
CA TYR A 400 6.75 -3.68 21.02
C TYR A 400 6.39 -4.17 19.62
N PHE A 401 7.39 -4.68 18.92
CA PHE A 401 7.30 -5.35 17.63
C PHE A 401 8.05 -6.69 17.76
N SER A 402 7.43 -7.81 17.38
CA SER A 402 8.13 -9.09 17.27
C SER A 402 9.11 -9.12 16.10
N GLY A 403 9.80 -10.26 15.94
CA GLY A 403 10.64 -10.49 14.78
C GLY A 403 9.87 -10.51 13.46
N TRP A 404 10.61 -10.34 12.38
CA TRP A 404 10.14 -10.21 11.00
C TRP A 404 11.23 -10.67 10.01
N PHE A 405 10.86 -10.89 8.76
CA PHE A 405 11.74 -11.41 7.70
C PHE A 405 11.89 -10.44 6.50
N ASP A 406 13.10 -10.29 6.00
CA ASP A 406 13.43 -9.50 4.80
C ASP A 406 14.03 -10.42 3.72
N SER A 407 13.25 -10.69 2.66
CA SER A 407 13.73 -11.53 1.56
C SER A 407 14.83 -10.84 0.74
N GLU A 408 14.80 -9.51 0.61
CA GLU A 408 15.82 -8.78 -0.16
C GLU A 408 17.18 -8.84 0.52
N ASP A 409 17.21 -8.81 1.86
CA ASP A 409 18.44 -9.04 2.61
C ASP A 409 18.86 -10.50 2.61
N TYR A 410 17.93 -11.43 2.79
CA TYR A 410 18.23 -12.87 2.72
C TYR A 410 18.89 -13.27 1.40
N LEU A 411 18.35 -12.81 0.27
CA LEU A 411 18.89 -13.09 -1.07
C LEU A 411 20.31 -12.55 -1.31
N GLN A 412 20.77 -11.58 -0.52
CA GLN A 412 22.15 -11.08 -0.61
C GLN A 412 23.18 -12.11 -0.12
N ASN A 413 22.85 -12.88 0.92
CA ASN A 413 23.76 -13.84 1.55
C ASN A 413 22.99 -15.02 2.18
N PRO A 414 22.30 -15.87 1.39
CA PRO A 414 21.43 -16.93 1.93
C PRO A 414 22.18 -18.00 2.75
N ASP A 415 23.49 -18.16 2.50
CA ASP A 415 24.35 -19.09 3.23
C ASP A 415 24.85 -18.54 4.59
N VAL A 416 24.60 -17.26 4.89
CA VAL A 416 25.02 -16.62 6.15
C VAL A 416 23.86 -16.66 7.14
N GLU A 417 24.06 -17.38 8.25
CA GLU A 417 23.07 -17.53 9.32
C GLU A 417 22.60 -16.16 9.86
N GLY A 418 21.29 -16.00 9.98
CA GLY A 418 20.64 -14.77 10.47
C GLY A 418 20.41 -13.69 9.41
N THR A 419 20.84 -13.88 8.17
CA THR A 419 20.56 -12.93 7.08
C THR A 419 19.07 -12.90 6.77
N GLY A 420 18.50 -11.69 6.70
CA GLY A 420 17.06 -11.48 6.51
C GLY A 420 16.20 -11.75 7.76
N GLU A 421 16.77 -12.27 8.85
CA GLU A 421 16.06 -12.55 10.09
C GLU A 421 16.26 -11.43 11.11
N TYR A 422 15.17 -10.77 11.51
CA TYR A 422 15.23 -9.66 12.44
C TYR A 422 14.48 -9.98 13.72
N THR A 423 15.11 -9.68 14.86
CA THR A 423 14.54 -9.92 16.20
C THR A 423 13.67 -8.77 16.67
N GLY A 424 12.79 -9.07 17.63
CA GLY A 424 11.85 -8.08 18.17
C GLY A 424 12.52 -6.93 18.94
N ARG A 425 11.82 -5.79 19.04
CA ARG A 425 12.27 -4.57 19.74
C ARG A 425 11.15 -3.91 20.52
N VAL A 426 11.55 -3.20 21.58
CA VAL A 426 10.69 -2.25 22.29
C VAL A 426 11.22 -0.83 22.05
N ILE A 427 10.35 0.04 21.56
CA ILE A 427 10.61 1.45 21.30
C ILE A 427 9.95 2.29 22.38
N PHE A 428 10.69 3.24 22.93
CA PHE A 428 10.18 4.14 23.97
C PHE A 428 10.01 5.56 23.44
N ASP A 429 8.84 6.14 23.66
CA ASP A 429 8.54 7.53 23.36
C ASP A 429 8.22 8.27 24.66
N LEU A 430 8.55 9.56 24.69
CA LEU A 430 8.25 10.47 25.80
C LEU A 430 7.85 11.83 25.25
N GLU A 431 6.72 12.37 25.68
CA GLU A 431 6.28 13.72 25.37
C GLU A 431 5.91 14.44 26.68
N THR A 432 6.26 15.71 26.80
CA THR A 432 5.78 16.57 27.89
C THR A 432 5.26 17.88 27.33
N SER A 433 4.15 18.34 27.89
CA SER A 433 3.49 19.58 27.50
C SER A 433 3.26 20.48 28.70
N TYR A 434 3.52 21.77 28.53
CA TYR A 434 3.30 22.78 29.56
C TYR A 434 2.51 23.97 29.01
N THR A 435 1.38 24.27 29.63
CA THR A 435 0.52 25.39 29.27
C THR A 435 0.82 26.59 30.16
N VAL A 436 1.22 27.69 29.54
CA VAL A 436 1.56 28.96 30.20
C VAL A 436 0.43 29.96 30.00
N GLY A 437 -0.11 30.49 31.10
CA GLY A 437 -1.01 31.65 31.08
C GLY A 437 -2.27 31.43 30.22
N SER A 438 -2.51 32.33 29.27
CA SER A 438 -3.76 32.49 28.52
C SER A 438 -3.93 31.56 27.30
N GLY A 439 -3.39 30.33 27.34
CA GLY A 439 -3.61 29.33 26.28
C GLY A 439 -2.41 29.00 25.38
N LEU A 440 -1.19 29.45 25.74
CA LEU A 440 0.03 29.01 25.07
C LEU A 440 0.49 27.65 25.62
N THR A 441 0.61 26.63 24.77
CA THR A 441 1.13 25.31 25.12
C THR A 441 2.45 25.05 24.41
N LEU A 442 3.48 24.72 25.19
CA LEU A 442 4.78 24.28 24.72
C LEU A 442 4.88 22.77 24.90
N THR A 443 5.25 22.05 23.85
CA THR A 443 5.42 20.60 23.89
C THR A 443 6.81 20.23 23.43
N LEU A 444 7.49 19.38 24.22
CA LEU A 444 8.76 18.76 23.87
C LEU A 444 8.56 17.26 23.85
N GLY A 445 8.98 16.59 22.78
CA GLY A 445 8.82 15.15 22.66
C GLY A 445 9.97 14.49 21.92
N GLY A 446 10.14 13.20 22.23
CA GLY A 446 11.06 12.31 21.56
C GLY A 446 10.36 11.01 21.21
N ARG A 447 10.56 10.53 19.98
CA ARG A 447 10.26 9.16 19.56
C ARG A 447 11.53 8.35 19.59
N ASN A 448 11.44 7.09 20.01
CA ASN A 448 12.60 6.21 20.14
C ASN A 448 13.74 6.84 20.97
N ILE A 449 13.42 7.32 22.16
CA ILE A 449 14.33 8.12 23.00
C ILE A 449 15.60 7.38 23.43
N LEU A 450 15.58 6.03 23.36
CA LEU A 450 16.72 5.18 23.67
C LEU A 450 17.62 4.92 22.45
N ASN A 451 17.33 5.53 21.31
CA ASN A 451 18.07 5.36 20.07
C ASN A 451 18.24 3.89 19.66
N THR A 452 17.13 3.14 19.70
CA THR A 452 17.09 1.72 19.36
C THR A 452 17.09 1.54 17.84
N TYR A 453 17.88 0.59 17.34
CA TYR A 453 17.94 0.21 15.93
C TYR A 453 17.51 -1.26 15.74
N PRO A 454 17.14 -1.65 14.50
CA PRO A 454 17.00 -3.06 14.13
C PRO A 454 18.32 -3.82 14.32
N ASP A 455 18.28 -5.16 14.19
CA ASP A 455 19.52 -5.93 14.00
C ASP A 455 20.26 -5.42 12.75
N GLU A 456 21.58 -5.51 12.76
CA GLU A 456 22.38 -5.21 11.58
C GLU A 456 22.31 -6.39 10.61
N ASN A 457 22.11 -6.11 9.32
CA ASN A 457 22.13 -7.13 8.28
C ASN A 457 23.54 -7.76 8.19
N PRO A 458 23.69 -9.08 8.42
CA PRO A 458 24.97 -9.76 8.32
C PRO A 458 25.63 -9.56 6.95
N ASN A 459 26.93 -9.22 6.95
CA ASN A 459 27.73 -9.04 5.73
C ASN A 459 27.20 -7.98 4.73
N ALA A 460 26.38 -7.03 5.18
CA ALA A 460 25.83 -5.98 4.32
C ALA A 460 26.87 -5.21 3.48
N ALA A 461 28.05 -4.92 4.07
CA ALA A 461 29.11 -4.21 3.36
C ALA A 461 29.77 -5.04 2.22
N GLY A 462 29.61 -6.35 2.24
CA GLY A 462 30.06 -7.26 1.20
C GLY A 462 29.08 -7.43 0.03
N SER A 463 27.86 -6.91 0.16
CA SER A 463 26.79 -6.94 -0.85
C SER A 463 26.50 -5.52 -1.38
N VAL A 464 25.31 -4.99 -1.12
CA VAL A 464 24.82 -3.68 -1.59
C VAL A 464 24.93 -2.58 -0.52
N GLY A 465 25.46 -2.89 0.66
CA GLY A 465 25.75 -1.90 1.72
C GLY A 465 24.58 -1.55 2.64
N ASN A 466 23.44 -2.24 2.53
CA ASN A 466 22.25 -2.00 3.35
C ASN A 466 22.45 -2.50 4.78
N LYS A 467 22.83 -1.59 5.69
CA LYS A 467 23.18 -1.93 7.07
C LYS A 467 22.00 -2.49 7.89
N TYR A 468 20.79 -2.00 7.64
CA TYR A 468 19.56 -2.40 8.34
C TYR A 468 18.52 -2.79 7.30
N GLY A 469 17.64 -3.73 7.67
CA GLY A 469 16.55 -4.16 6.80
C GLY A 469 15.59 -3.02 6.46
N GLN A 470 15.23 -2.94 5.19
CA GLN A 470 14.46 -1.83 4.64
C GLN A 470 13.00 -1.89 5.07
N PHE A 471 12.48 -3.09 5.36
CA PHE A 471 11.11 -3.27 5.87
C PHE A 471 11.00 -3.18 7.40
N SER A 472 11.98 -2.59 8.08
CA SER A 472 11.92 -2.43 9.53
C SER A 472 10.61 -1.76 9.98
N PRO A 473 9.81 -2.41 10.86
CA PRO A 473 8.47 -1.95 11.22
C PRO A 473 8.46 -0.68 12.10
N PHE A 474 9.63 -0.28 12.61
CA PHE A 474 9.84 0.96 13.38
C PHE A 474 10.91 1.86 12.75
N GLY A 475 11.36 1.56 11.53
CA GLY A 475 12.40 2.29 10.80
C GLY A 475 13.81 2.11 11.37
N PHE A 476 14.76 2.75 10.72
CA PHE A 476 16.20 2.69 11.05
C PHE A 476 16.83 4.06 11.35
N ASP A 477 16.01 5.11 11.49
CA ASP A 477 16.47 6.49 11.71
C ASP A 477 16.96 6.78 13.14
N GLY A 478 16.68 5.88 14.09
CA GLY A 478 17.03 6.07 15.50
C GLY A 478 16.12 7.07 16.22
N ALA A 479 16.68 7.85 17.15
CA ALA A 479 15.94 8.79 17.98
C ALA A 479 15.52 10.05 17.20
N TYR A 480 14.24 10.43 17.32
CA TYR A 480 13.69 11.64 16.70
C TYR A 480 13.12 12.59 17.74
N TRP A 481 13.68 13.80 17.84
CA TRP A 481 13.26 14.83 18.80
C TRP A 481 12.53 15.98 18.11
N TYR A 482 11.50 16.52 18.76
CA TYR A 482 10.70 17.60 18.23
C TYR A 482 10.20 18.57 19.32
N ALA A 483 9.85 19.77 18.88
CA ALA A 483 9.16 20.77 19.68
C ALA A 483 7.90 21.24 18.94
N LYS A 484 6.81 21.47 19.66
CA LYS A 484 5.57 22.04 19.14
C LYS A 484 5.18 23.26 19.99
N VAL A 485 4.61 24.27 19.34
CA VAL A 485 4.02 25.43 20.00
C VAL A 485 2.58 25.55 19.52
N GLY A 486 1.64 25.51 20.46
CA GLY A 486 0.22 25.71 20.20
C GLY A 486 -0.28 26.93 20.95
N TYR A 487 -1.22 27.68 20.36
CA TYR A 487 -1.91 28.77 21.02
C TYR A 487 -3.41 28.63 20.81
N SER A 488 -4.18 28.61 21.90
CA SER A 488 -5.63 28.55 21.92
C SER A 488 -6.18 29.84 22.51
N PHE A 489 -7.19 30.43 21.85
CA PHE A 489 -7.83 31.71 22.21
C PHE A 489 -9.31 31.56 22.52
#